data_AF-A0A380E1A8-F1
#
_entry.id   AF-A0A380E1A8-F1
#
_cell.length_a   1.000
_cell.length_b   1.000
_cell.length_c   1.000
_cell.angle_alpha   90.00
_cell.angle_beta   90.00
_cell.angle_gamma   90.00
#
_symmetry.space_group_name_H-M   'P 1'
#
loop_
_entity.id
_entity.type
_entity.pdbx_description
1 polymer ?
#
loop_
_entity_poly.entity_id
_entity_poly.type
_entity_poly.pdbx_seq_one_letter_code
_entity_poly.pdbx_strand_id
1 'polypeptide(L)' 'MNNATPNNASQESSKMCLFEPRVFSDTQDIADELKNRRATLVNLQRIDKVSAKRIIDFLSRYCLCNRWRYPTCRY' A
#
# COMPACT_ATOMS: atom_id res chain seq x y z
N MET A 1 -33.38 5.49 33.60
CA MET A 1 -33.30 6.22 32.33
C MET A 1 -31.85 6.54 32.01
N ASN A 2 -31.32 5.77 31.05
CA ASN A 2 -30.21 5.97 30.10
C ASN A 2 -29.32 7.21 30.27
N ASN A 3 -28.00 7.00 30.36
CA ASN A 3 -27.04 7.87 29.69
C ASN A 3 -25.99 6.99 28.99
N ALA A 4 -25.93 7.17 27.69
CA ALA A 4 -25.26 6.31 26.73
C ALA A 4 -23.75 6.23 26.95
N THR A 5 -23.24 5.01 26.93
CA THR A 5 -21.82 4.66 26.77
C THR A 5 -21.27 5.41 25.54
N PRO A 6 -20.12 6.09 25.63
CA PRO A 6 -19.54 6.76 24.46
C PRO A 6 -19.32 5.70 23.39
N ASN A 7 -19.87 5.95 22.21
CA ASN A 7 -19.53 5.22 21.00
C ASN A 7 -18.00 5.19 20.89
N ASN A 8 -17.40 4.04 21.23
CA ASN A 8 -16.19 3.62 20.58
C ASN A 8 -16.62 3.39 19.13
N ALA A 9 -16.70 4.48 18.38
CA ALA A 9 -16.51 4.44 16.96
C ALA A 9 -15.19 3.72 16.82
N SER A 10 -15.27 2.42 16.56
CA SER A 10 -14.19 1.62 16.03
C SER A 10 -13.65 2.49 14.91
N GLN A 11 -12.58 3.22 15.21
CA GLN A 11 -11.83 3.89 14.19
C GLN A 11 -11.44 2.73 13.31
N GLU A 12 -12.14 2.62 12.18
CA GLU A 12 -11.72 1.83 11.05
C GLU A 12 -10.40 2.47 10.67
N SER A 13 -9.37 2.07 11.42
CA SER A 13 -8.05 2.58 11.32
C SER A 13 -7.66 2.10 9.94
N SER A 14 -7.68 3.01 8.99
CA SER A 14 -6.96 2.88 7.74
C SER A 14 -5.51 2.66 8.16
N LYS A 15 -5.17 1.41 8.50
CA LYS A 15 -3.88 0.98 9.02
C LYS A 15 -2.90 1.19 7.87
N MET A 16 -2.22 2.32 7.93
CA MET A 16 -1.23 2.71 6.96
C MET A 16 0.12 2.16 7.40
N CYS A 17 0.75 1.38 6.55
CA CYS A 17 2.06 0.77 6.83
C CYS A 17 3.16 1.55 6.10
N LEU A 18 4.23 1.91 6.81
CA LEU A 18 5.42 2.55 6.24
C LEU A 18 6.51 1.50 6.04
N PHE A 19 7.03 1.40 4.83
CA PHE A 19 8.13 0.51 4.47
C PHE A 19 9.32 1.31 3.95
N GLU A 20 10.50 1.00 4.50
CA GLU A 20 11.78 1.46 3.98
C GLU A 20 12.57 0.28 3.42
N PRO A 21 12.19 -0.25 2.24
CA PRO A 21 12.85 -1.41 1.69
C PRO A 21 14.32 -1.10 1.39
N ARG A 22 15.19 -2.06 1.69
CA ARG A 22 16.61 -2.01 1.29
C ARG A 22 16.94 -3.07 0.27
N VAL A 23 16.12 -4.11 0.19
CA VAL A 23 16.30 -5.26 -0.69
C VAL A 23 15.01 -5.53 -1.47
N PHE A 24 15.15 -6.21 -2.60
CA PHE A 24 13.99 -6.57 -3.43
C PHE A 24 13.05 -7.59 -2.76
N SER A 25 13.51 -8.32 -1.73
CA SER A 25 12.65 -9.27 -1.01
C SER A 25 11.46 -8.59 -0.32
N ASP A 26 11.69 -7.39 0.23
CA ASP A 26 10.71 -6.59 0.97
C ASP A 26 9.48 -6.24 0.11
N THR A 27 9.64 -6.24 -1.22
CA THR A 27 8.56 -5.94 -2.17
C THR A 27 7.42 -6.96 -2.12
N GLN A 28 7.70 -8.21 -1.72
CA GLN A 28 6.68 -9.24 -1.57
C GLN A 28 5.81 -8.98 -0.35
N ASP A 29 6.42 -8.65 0.78
CA ASP A 29 5.70 -8.28 2.00
C ASP A 29 4.81 -7.06 1.76
N ILE A 30 5.32 -6.03 1.09
CA ILE A 30 4.55 -4.84 0.68
C ILE A 30 3.36 -5.23 -0.21
N ALA A 31 3.52 -6.18 -1.12
CA ALA A 31 2.43 -6.64 -1.98
C ALA A 31 1.33 -7.37 -1.18
N ASP A 32 1.71 -8.16 -0.18
CA ASP A 32 0.76 -8.83 0.72
C ASP A 32 0.02 -7.84 1.62
N GLU A 33 0.69 -6.80 2.11
CA GLU A 33 0.05 -5.68 2.82
C GLU A 33 -1.00 -4.98 1.95
N LEU A 34 -0.65 -4.67 0.69
CA LEU A 34 -1.58 -4.09 -0.28
C LEU A 34 -2.78 -5.00 -0.56
N LYS A 35 -2.56 -6.32 -0.64
CA LYS A 35 -3.64 -7.32 -0.81
C LYS A 35 -4.61 -7.33 0.37
N ASN A 36 -4.12 -7.07 1.58
CA ASN A 36 -4.94 -6.92 2.79
C ASN A 36 -5.72 -5.59 2.86
N ARG A 37 -5.80 -4.84 1.74
CA ARG A 37 -6.45 -3.53 1.62
C ARG A 37 -5.84 -2.46 2.55
N ARG A 38 -4.55 -2.59 2.88
CA ARG A 38 -3.82 -1.60 3.67
C ARG A 38 -3.09 -0.62 2.75
N ALA A 39 -3.23 0.66 3.06
CA ALA A 39 -2.46 1.70 2.36
C ALA A 39 -1.00 1.60 2.79
N THR A 40 -0.09 1.50 1.83
CA THR A 40 1.33 1.25 2.13
C THR A 40 2.19 2.36 1.53
N LEU A 41 2.98 3.04 2.36
CA LEU A 41 3.93 4.08 1.93
C LEU A 41 5.32 3.46 1.82
N VAL A 42 5.98 3.66 0.69
CA VAL A 42 7.30 3.06 0.43
C VAL A 42 8.33 4.14 0.19
N ASN A 43 9.38 4.17 1.02
CA ASN A 43 10.49 5.10 0.87
C ASN A 43 11.58 4.50 -0.03
N LEU A 44 11.74 5.05 -1.24
CA LEU A 44 12.73 4.58 -2.22
C LEU A 44 14.00 5.45 -2.28
N GLN A 45 14.13 6.45 -1.40
CA GLN A 45 15.22 7.44 -1.47
C GLN A 45 16.62 6.83 -1.28
N ARG A 46 16.73 5.73 -0.54
CA ARG A 46 18.00 5.06 -0.24
C ARG A 46 18.33 3.89 -1.19
N ILE A 47 17.50 3.63 -2.19
CA ILE A 47 17.65 2.52 -3.13
C ILE A 47 18.21 3.06 -4.46
N ASP A 48 19.07 2.28 -5.11
CA ASP A 48 19.53 2.58 -6.46
C ASP A 48 18.35 2.69 -7.45
N LYS A 49 18.44 3.60 -8.42
CA LYS A 49 17.37 3.88 -9.39
C LYS A 49 16.93 2.62 -10.16
N VAL A 50 17.85 1.71 -10.46
CA VAL A 50 17.55 0.47 -11.18
C VAL A 50 16.69 -0.45 -10.30
N SER A 51 17.09 -0.63 -9.04
CA SER A 51 16.36 -1.45 -8.07
C SER A 51 15.00 -0.84 -7.71
N ALA A 52 14.93 0.49 -7.52
CA ALA A 52 13.69 1.20 -7.27
C ALA A 52 12.70 1.04 -8.44
N LYS A 53 13.17 1.12 -9.69
CA LYS A 53 12.33 0.88 -10.87
C LYS A 53 11.79 -0.54 -10.92
N ARG A 54 12.58 -1.55 -10.55
CA ARG A 54 12.13 -2.95 -10.49
C ARG A 54 11.05 -3.16 -9.43
N ILE A 55 11.19 -2.52 -8.26
CA ILE A 55 10.20 -2.53 -7.19
C ILE A 55 8.89 -1.90 -7.68
N ILE A 56 8.96 -0.71 -8.30
CA ILE A 56 7.78 -0.03 -8.84
C ILE A 56 7.12 -0.85 -9.95
N ASP A 57 7.89 -1.43 -10.88
CA ASP A 57 7.36 -2.28 -11.96
C ASP A 57 6.62 -3.50 -11.38
N PHE A 58 7.21 -4.15 -10.37
CA PHE A 58 6.59 -5.25 -9.66
C PHE A 58 5.27 -4.82 -9.01
N LEU A 59 5.27 -3.79 -8.16
CA LEU A 59 4.06 -3.32 -7.47
C LEU A 59 2.98 -2.82 -8.45
N SER A 60 3.38 -2.15 -9.53
CA SER A 60 2.49 -1.68 -10.60
C SER A 60 1.76 -2.85 -11.26
N ARG A 61 2.46 -3.96 -11.54
CA ARG A 61 1.87 -5.18 -12.10
C ARG A 61 0.85 -5.83 -11.15
N TYR A 62 1.09 -5.77 -9.83
CA TYR A 62 0.13 -6.26 -8.84
C TYR A 62 -1.17 -5.43 -8.80
N CYS A 63 -1.07 -4.11 -8.97
CA CYS A 63 -2.26 -3.23 -9.02
C CYS A 63 -3.01 -3.28 -10.37
N LEU A 64 -2.29 -3.41 -11.50
CA LEU A 64 -2.88 -3.39 -12.85
C LEU A 64 -3.77 -4.61 -13.14
N CYS A 65 -3.49 -5.78 -12.56
CA CYS A 65 -4.30 -6.98 -12.78
C CYS A 65 -5.48 -7.16 -11.80
N ASN A 66 -5.49 -6.50 -10.63
CA ASN A 66 -6.42 -6.80 -9.53
C ASN A 66 -7.43 -5.68 -9.21
N ARG A 67 -8.09 -5.09 -10.21
CA ARG A 67 -9.14 -4.06 -10.01
C ARG A 67 -8.58 -2.68 -9.60
N TRP A 68 -7.82 -2.06 -10.50
CA TRP A 68 -7.80 -0.61 -10.62
C TRP A 68 -8.18 -0.21 -12.03
N ARG A 69 -9.49 -0.03 -12.26
CA ARG A 69 -10.02 0.67 -13.42
C ARG A 69 -9.62 2.15 -13.27
N TYR A 70 -8.40 2.50 -13.65
CA TYR A 70 -8.03 3.89 -13.91
C TYR A 70 -8.78 4.34 -15.17
N PRO A 71 -9.76 5.27 -15.10
CA PRO A 71 -10.48 5.73 -16.28
C PRO A 71 -9.75 6.89 -17.01
N THR A 72 -8.52 7.23 -16.64
CA THR A 72 -7.86 8.47 -17.12
C THR A 72 -6.47 8.25 -17.74
N CYS A 73 -6.28 7.16 -18.48
CA CYS A 73 -5.22 7.09 -19.49
C CYS A 73 -5.88 7.03 -20.87
N ARG A 74 -6.37 8.19 -21.31
CA ARG A 74 -6.70 8.46 -22.70
C ARG A 74 -5.46 9.14 -23.29
N TYR A 75 -4.77 8.44 -24.19
CA TYR A 75 -4.01 9.11 -25.25
C TYR A 75 -5.00 9.61 -26.30
#